data_AF-A0A846N1P4-F1
#
_entry.id   AF-A0A846N1P4-F1
#
_cell.length_a   1.000
_cell.length_b   1.000
_cell.length_c   1.000
_cell.angle_alpha   90.00
_cell.angle_beta   90.00
_cell.angle_gamma   90.00
#
_symmetry.space_group_name_H-M   'P 1'
#
loop_
_entity.id
_entity.type
_entity.pdbx_description
1 polymer ?
#
loop_
_entity_poly.entity_id
_entity_poly.type
_entity_poly.pdbx_seq_one_letter_code
_entity_poly.pdbx_strand_id
1 'polypeptide(L)'
;MALGVCLITSENKSENAEELRGLFERCGLEVSTPHSPEADDGHIYDAAVCLVIDMPQGGALRTLRLFRAYGITTPALLIVDPGREVDPETLDCGWVMDVIPRGSNPLRVLRWVQSMCAARKLLSSRARQSKETDRAA
;
A
#
# COMPACT_ATOMS: atom_id res chain seq x y z
N MET A 1 10.97 9.98 -10.60
CA MET A 1 10.68 8.66 -10.04
C MET A 1 9.19 8.44 -10.10
N ALA A 2 8.75 7.34 -10.70
CA ALA A 2 7.35 6.92 -10.61
C ALA A 2 7.01 6.59 -9.15
N LEU A 3 5.76 6.80 -8.75
CA LEU A 3 5.29 6.40 -7.43
C LEU A 3 4.81 4.95 -7.53
N GLY A 4 5.38 4.07 -6.71
CA GLY A 4 5.06 2.65 -6.71
C GLY A 4 4.02 2.28 -5.66
N VAL A 5 3.12 1.35 -6.00
CA VAL A 5 2.21 0.66 -5.08
C VAL A 5 2.59 -0.81 -5.05
N CYS A 6 2.67 -1.39 -3.86
CA CYS A 6 2.81 -2.84 -3.72
C CYS A 6 1.41 -3.46 -3.61
N LEU A 7 1.02 -4.23 -4.60
CA LEU A 7 -0.21 -5.02 -4.57
C LEU A 7 0.14 -6.45 -4.14
N ILE A 8 -0.40 -6.90 -3.02
CA ILE A 8 -0.13 -8.23 -2.44
C ILE A 8 -1.40 -9.05 -2.49
N THR A 9 -1.38 -10.14 -3.25
CA THR A 9 -2.55 -10.98 -3.50
C THR A 9 -2.20 -12.46 -3.36
N SER A 10 -3.19 -13.28 -2.99
CA SER A 10 -2.97 -14.72 -2.79
C SER A 10 -2.90 -15.50 -4.11
N GLU A 11 -3.41 -14.90 -5.18
CA GLU A 11 -3.51 -15.52 -6.50
C GLU A 11 -3.02 -14.53 -7.55
N ASN A 12 -2.11 -14.97 -8.40
CA ASN A 12 -1.55 -14.18 -9.52
C ASN A 12 -2.61 -13.80 -10.59
N LYS A 13 -3.89 -14.15 -10.40
CA LYS A 13 -4.97 -13.96 -11.38
C LYS A 13 -6.36 -13.76 -10.75
N SER A 14 -6.47 -13.13 -9.58
CA SER A 14 -7.81 -12.72 -9.14
C SER A 14 -8.30 -11.58 -10.03
N GLU A 15 -9.56 -11.62 -10.49
CA GLU A 15 -10.13 -10.57 -11.34
C GLU A 15 -10.02 -9.18 -10.67
N ASN A 16 -10.15 -9.15 -9.35
CA ASN A 16 -9.98 -7.94 -8.54
C ASN A 16 -8.54 -7.41 -8.54
N ALA A 17 -7.53 -8.29 -8.49
CA ALA A 17 -6.13 -7.89 -8.55
C ALA A 17 -5.77 -7.24 -9.89
N GLU A 18 -6.22 -7.84 -10.99
CA GLU A 18 -6.02 -7.32 -12.34
C GLU A 18 -6.77 -5.99 -12.56
N GLU A 19 -7.99 -5.88 -12.02
CA GLU A 19 -8.75 -4.63 -12.06
C GLU A 19 -8.01 -3.50 -11.32
N LEU A 20 -7.53 -3.77 -10.10
CA LEU A 20 -6.78 -2.80 -9.30
C LEU A 20 -5.44 -2.44 -9.95
N ARG A 21 -4.69 -3.43 -10.45
CA ARG A 21 -3.45 -3.20 -11.20
C ARG A 21 -3.70 -2.26 -12.37
N GLY A 22 -4.65 -2.62 -13.25
CA GLY A 22 -4.97 -1.81 -14.42
C GLY A 22 -5.46 -0.41 -14.04
N LEU A 23 -6.19 -0.26 -12.93
CA LEU A 23 -6.62 1.04 -12.43
C LEU A 23 -5.44 1.92 -12.00
N PHE A 24 -4.48 1.36 -11.26
CA PHE A 24 -3.29 2.09 -10.82
C PHE A 24 -2.38 2.47 -11.99
N GLU A 25 -2.15 1.54 -12.92
CA GLU A 25 -1.32 1.76 -14.11
C GLU A 25 -1.91 2.86 -15.01
N ARG A 26 -3.23 2.89 -15.20
CA ARG A 26 -3.92 4.00 -15.91
C ARG A 26 -3.76 5.36 -15.22
N CYS A 27 -3.52 5.37 -13.92
CA CYS A 27 -3.19 6.58 -13.16
C CYS A 27 -1.69 6.90 -13.15
N GLY A 28 -0.86 6.17 -13.90
CA GLY A 28 0.58 6.39 -13.99
C GLY A 28 1.36 5.93 -12.76
N LEU A 29 0.79 5.00 -11.97
CA LEU A 29 1.46 4.39 -10.83
C LEU A 29 2.17 3.10 -11.29
N GLU A 30 3.35 2.87 -10.73
CA GLU A 30 4.04 1.60 -10.90
C GLU A 30 3.44 0.58 -9.92
N VAL A 31 3.08 -0.62 -10.41
CA VAL A 31 2.47 -1.66 -9.57
C VAL A 31 3.43 -2.83 -9.44
N SER A 32 3.96 -3.00 -8.24
CA SER A 32 4.81 -4.13 -7.89
C SER A 32 3.96 -5.22 -7.21
N THR A 33 4.09 -6.45 -7.66
CA THR A 33 3.48 -7.63 -7.04
C THR A 33 4.60 -8.59 -6.64
N PRO A 34 5.04 -8.58 -5.36
CA PRO A 34 6.08 -9.49 -4.92
C PRO A 34 5.57 -10.93 -5.02
N HIS A 35 6.36 -11.80 -5.66
CA HIS A 35 5.99 -13.20 -5.85
C HIS A 35 6.31 -14.05 -4.61
N SER A 36 7.12 -13.52 -3.67
CA SER A 36 7.43 -14.12 -2.37
C SER A 36 7.93 -13.07 -1.38
N PRO A 37 7.56 -13.14 -0.09
CA PRO A 37 8.16 -12.31 0.97
C PRO A 37 9.64 -12.65 1.26
N GLU A 38 10.16 -13.77 0.71
CA GLU A 38 11.55 -14.23 0.90
C GLU A 38 12.52 -13.72 -0.18
N ALA A 39 12.02 -13.10 -1.25
CA ALA A 39 12.89 -12.41 -2.19
C ALA A 39 13.53 -11.21 -1.48
N ASP A 40 14.74 -10.83 -1.85
CA ASP A 40 15.53 -9.70 -1.32
C ASP A 40 14.92 -8.32 -1.70
N ASP A 41 13.59 -8.26 -1.65
CA ASP A 41 12.66 -7.26 -2.14
C ASP A 41 12.28 -6.26 -1.04
N GLY A 42 12.94 -6.30 0.13
CA GLY A 42 12.71 -5.37 1.25
C GLY A 42 12.64 -3.90 0.79
N HIS A 43 13.54 -3.55 -0.13
CA HIS A 43 13.63 -2.23 -0.74
C HIS A 43 12.39 -1.84 -1.59
N ILE A 44 11.66 -2.81 -2.16
CA ILE A 44 10.44 -2.57 -2.94
C ILE A 44 9.31 -2.07 -2.03
N TYR A 45 9.19 -2.68 -0.84
CA TYR A 45 8.14 -2.31 0.13
C TYR A 45 8.38 -0.93 0.73
N ASP A 46 9.63 -0.60 1.09
CA ASP A 46 9.99 0.70 1.66
C ASP A 46 9.92 1.83 0.63
N ALA A 47 10.15 1.52 -0.65
CA ALA A 47 10.04 2.48 -1.72
C ALA A 47 8.58 2.77 -2.13
N ALA A 48 7.63 1.88 -1.81
CA ALA A 48 6.22 2.04 -2.17
C ALA A 48 5.53 3.18 -1.38
N VAL A 49 4.51 3.79 -1.98
CA VAL A 49 3.66 4.79 -1.31
C VAL A 49 2.64 4.14 -0.38
N CYS A 50 2.27 2.90 -0.69
CA CYS A 50 1.21 2.16 -0.04
C CYS A 50 1.37 0.66 -0.35
N LEU A 51 1.03 -0.18 0.62
CA LEU A 51 0.76 -1.60 0.44
C LEU A 51 -0.75 -1.79 0.29
N VAL A 52 -1.20 -2.49 -0.74
CA VAL A 52 -2.59 -2.91 -0.92
C VAL A 52 -2.62 -4.42 -0.77
N ILE A 53 -3.22 -4.92 0.30
CA ILE A 53 -3.18 -6.34 0.67
C ILE A 53 -4.57 -6.96 0.47
N ASP A 54 -4.74 -7.75 -0.58
CA ASP A 54 -5.97 -8.50 -0.88
C ASP A 54 -5.73 -10.00 -0.73
N MET A 55 -5.98 -10.50 0.48
CA MET A 55 -5.78 -11.91 0.83
C MET A 55 -7.05 -12.44 1.51
N PRO A 56 -7.61 -13.57 1.06
CA PRO A 56 -8.85 -14.13 1.60
C PRO A 56 -8.69 -14.66 3.03
N GLN A 57 -9.81 -14.91 3.71
CA GLN A 57 -9.91 -15.62 4.98
C GLN A 57 -9.10 -15.00 6.13
N GLY A 58 -8.94 -13.68 6.13
CA GLY A 58 -8.12 -12.97 7.12
C GLY A 58 -6.62 -13.01 6.84
N GLY A 59 -6.21 -13.51 5.67
CA GLY A 59 -4.82 -13.50 5.23
C GLY A 59 -4.23 -12.09 5.20
N ALA A 60 -5.03 -11.05 4.94
CA ALA A 60 -4.52 -9.69 4.77
C ALA A 60 -3.89 -9.15 6.06
N LEU A 61 -4.57 -9.35 7.18
CA LEU A 61 -4.07 -8.97 8.51
C LEU A 61 -2.83 -9.80 8.90
N ARG A 62 -2.84 -11.11 8.61
CA ARG A 62 -1.69 -11.98 8.89
C ARG A 62 -0.45 -11.55 8.10
N THR A 63 -0.61 -11.26 6.80
CA THR A 63 0.45 -10.75 5.94
C THR A 63 0.97 -9.41 6.45
N LEU A 64 0.09 -8.50 6.85
CA LEU A 64 0.52 -7.23 7.41
C LEU A 64 1.35 -7.41 8.69
N ARG A 65 0.90 -8.26 9.62
CA ARG A 65 1.67 -8.56 10.85
C ARG A 65 3.05 -9.11 10.54
N LEU A 66 3.16 -9.98 9.54
CA LEU A 66 4.44 -10.50 9.07
C LEU A 66 5.34 -9.38 8.55
N PHE A 67 4.82 -8.48 7.71
CA PHE A 67 5.58 -7.33 7.21
C PHE A 67 6.04 -6.40 8.33
N ARG A 68 5.19 -6.13 9.32
CA ARG A 68 5.57 -5.33 10.49
C ARG A 68 6.66 -6.02 11.31
N ALA A 69 6.61 -7.34 11.47
CA ALA A 69 7.67 -8.11 12.14
C ALA A 69 9.02 -8.02 11.41
N TYR A 70 9.00 -7.86 10.08
CA TYR A 70 10.20 -7.60 9.27
C TYR A 70 10.62 -6.12 9.23
N GLY A 71 9.96 -5.24 9.99
CA GLY A 71 10.32 -3.82 10.06
C GLY A 71 9.80 -2.97 8.90
N ILE A 72 8.97 -3.52 8.00
CA ILE A 72 8.35 -2.75 6.92
C ILE A 72 7.33 -1.80 7.54
N THR A 73 7.52 -0.49 7.41
CA THR A 73 6.63 0.53 7.99
C THR A 73 5.69 1.18 6.99
N THR A 74 5.71 0.75 5.73
CA THR A 74 4.90 1.32 4.66
C THR A 74 3.40 1.25 4.99
N PRO A 75 2.64 2.36 4.80
CA PRO A 75 1.20 2.39 5.07
C PRO A 75 0.44 1.34 4.27
N ALA A 76 -0.61 0.76 4.87
CA ALA A 76 -1.32 -0.38 4.31
C ALA A 76 -2.83 -0.14 4.18
N LEU A 77 -3.41 -0.61 3.08
CA LEU A 77 -4.84 -0.83 2.88
C LEU A 77 -5.09 -2.34 2.93
N LEU A 78 -6.07 -2.75 3.74
CA LEU A 78 -6.46 -4.15 3.84
C LEU A 78 -7.75 -4.37 3.06
N ILE A 79 -7.75 -5.32 2.12
CA ILE A 79 -8.96 -5.82 1.49
C ILE A 79 -9.33 -7.13 2.16
N VAL A 80 -10.53 -7.20 2.74
CA VAL A 80 -10.99 -8.31 3.59
C VAL A 80 -12.31 -8.89 3.10
N ASP A 81 -12.63 -10.11 3.52
CA ASP A 81 -13.95 -10.69 3.21
C ASP A 81 -15.08 -9.84 3.85
N PRO A 82 -16.23 -9.67 3.20
CA PRO A 82 -17.38 -8.98 3.79
C PRO A 82 -17.79 -9.58 5.13
N GLY A 83 -18.13 -8.74 6.11
CA GLY A 83 -18.45 -9.15 7.47
C GLY A 83 -17.23 -9.42 8.36
N ARG A 84 -16.01 -9.22 7.86
CA ARG A 84 -14.75 -9.30 8.62
C ARG A 84 -14.03 -7.96 8.74
N GLU A 85 -14.73 -6.87 8.44
CA GLU A 85 -14.26 -5.52 8.65
C GLU A 85 -14.01 -5.30 10.15
N VAL A 86 -12.92 -4.61 10.45
CA VAL A 86 -12.55 -4.19 11.80
C VAL A 86 -12.06 -2.76 11.71
N ASP A 87 -12.24 -2.01 12.79
CA ASP A 87 -11.76 -0.64 12.87
C ASP A 87 -10.22 -0.63 12.77
N PRO A 88 -9.62 0.10 11.79
CA PRO A 88 -8.18 0.26 11.69
C PRO A 88 -7.49 0.68 12.99
N GLU A 89 -8.13 1.49 13.84
CA GLU A 89 -7.55 1.95 15.11
C GLU A 89 -7.48 0.84 16.17
N THR A 90 -8.33 -0.18 16.03
CA THR A 90 -8.33 -1.35 16.91
C THR A 90 -7.33 -2.43 16.49
N LEU A 91 -6.71 -2.25 15.31
CA LEU A 91 -5.71 -3.17 14.83
C LEU A 91 -4.37 -2.90 15.52
N ASP A 92 -3.83 -3.92 16.17
CA ASP A 92 -2.46 -3.93 16.71
C ASP A 92 -1.39 -4.07 15.62
N CYS A 93 -1.62 -3.47 14.47
CA CYS A 93 -0.65 -3.36 13.40
C CYS A 93 -0.67 -1.92 12.88
N GLY A 94 0.34 -1.14 13.31
CA GLY A 94 0.42 0.27 12.97
C GLY A 94 0.39 0.55 11.45
N TRP A 95 0.01 1.79 11.12
CA TRP A 95 -0.03 2.31 9.75
C TRP A 95 -1.04 1.61 8.82
N VAL A 96 -2.15 1.07 9.36
CA VAL A 96 -3.32 0.72 8.55
C VAL A 96 -4.13 1.97 8.28
N MET A 97 -4.43 2.23 7.01
CA MET A 97 -5.16 3.42 6.59
C MET A 97 -6.67 3.18 6.48
N ASP A 98 -7.06 2.00 6.00
CA ASP A 98 -8.47 1.58 5.86
C ASP A 98 -8.56 0.06 5.76
N VAL A 99 -9.72 -0.48 6.15
CA VAL A 99 -10.11 -1.87 5.96
C VAL A 99 -11.32 -1.89 5.04
N ILE A 100 -11.13 -2.40 3.82
CA ILE A 100 -12.07 -2.31 2.73
C ILE A 100 -12.67 -3.70 2.47
N PRO A 101 -14.00 -3.87 2.55
CA PRO A 101 -14.64 -5.13 2.17
C PRO A 101 -14.39 -5.46 0.70
N ARG A 102 -14.08 -6.71 0.40
CA ARG A 102 -13.98 -7.23 -0.97
C ARG A 102 -15.32 -7.06 -1.69
N GLY A 103 -15.26 -6.67 -2.96
CA GLY A 103 -16.44 -6.28 -3.75
C GLY A 103 -16.86 -4.82 -3.55
N SER A 104 -16.18 -4.06 -2.68
CA SER A 104 -16.29 -2.59 -2.67
C SER A 104 -15.84 -2.01 -4.01
N ASN A 105 -16.36 -0.83 -4.36
CA ASN A 105 -15.94 -0.12 -5.56
C ASN A 105 -14.41 0.14 -5.55
N PRO A 106 -13.66 -0.30 -6.59
CA PRO A 106 -12.19 -0.18 -6.64
C PRO A 106 -11.71 1.27 -6.62
N LEU A 107 -12.55 2.24 -6.98
CA LEU A 107 -12.24 3.67 -6.84
C LEU A 107 -12.03 4.08 -5.39
N ARG A 108 -12.57 3.36 -4.40
CA ARG A 108 -12.29 3.61 -2.98
C ARG A 108 -10.82 3.36 -2.67
N VAL A 109 -10.26 2.25 -3.17
CA VAL A 109 -8.83 1.93 -3.01
C VAL A 109 -7.98 2.98 -3.71
N LEU A 110 -8.34 3.35 -4.94
CA LEU A 110 -7.62 4.37 -5.71
C LEU A 110 -7.56 5.72 -4.99
N ARG A 111 -8.67 6.17 -4.37
CA ARG A 111 -8.70 7.45 -3.65
C ARG A 111 -7.66 7.48 -2.53
N TRP A 112 -7.57 6.42 -1.73
CA TRP A 112 -6.55 6.32 -0.68
C TRP A 112 -5.13 6.35 -1.25
N VAL A 113 -4.87 5.59 -2.31
CA VAL A 113 -3.57 5.56 -2.97
C VAL A 113 -3.21 6.95 -3.52
N GLN A 114 -4.16 7.67 -4.13
CA GLN A 114 -3.95 9.03 -4.62
C GLN A 114 -3.68 10.02 -3.49
N SER A 115 -4.37 9.91 -2.35
CA SER A 115 -4.09 10.71 -1.15
C SER A 115 -2.67 10.49 -0.66
N MET A 116 -2.18 9.23 -0.64
CA MET A 116 -0.79 8.93 -0.26
C MET A 116 0.23 9.47 -1.25
N CYS A 117 -0.08 9.40 -2.55
CA CYS A 117 0.76 9.99 -3.58
C CYS A 117 0.89 11.51 -3.40
N ALA A 118 -0.22 12.20 -3.11
CA ALA A 118 -0.24 13.63 -2.85
C ALA A 118 0.56 13.98 -1.58
N ALA A 119 0.34 13.25 -0.48
CA ALA A 119 1.07 13.44 0.77
C ALA A 119 2.58 13.28 0.59
N ARG A 120 3.02 12.22 -0.11
CA ARG A 120 4.44 11.98 -0.37
C ARG A 120 5.06 13.08 -1.22
N LYS A 121 4.36 13.59 -2.24
CA LYS A 121 4.83 14.73 -3.06
C LYS A 121 5.05 15.99 -2.20
N LEU A 122 4.11 16.29 -1.30
CA LEU A 122 4.20 17.45 -0.40
C LEU A 122 5.34 17.31 0.63
N LEU A 123 5.53 16.12 1.20
CA LEU A 123 6.64 15.87 2.12
C LEU A 123 8.00 15.95 1.42
N SER A 124 8.08 15.41 0.20
CA SER A 124 9.31 15.43 -0.60
C SER A 124 9.69 16.84 -1.04
N SER A 125 8.73 17.70 -1.36
CA SER A 125 9.01 19.09 -1.74
C SER A 125 9.53 19.90 -0.56
N ARG A 126 8.92 19.75 0.63
CA ARG A 126 9.38 20.39 1.86
C ARG A 126 10.79 19.97 2.26
N ALA A 127 11.11 18.67 2.18
CA ALA A 127 12.43 18.16 2.50
C ALA A 127 13.53 18.72 1.58
N ARG A 128 13.20 19.00 0.31
CA ARG A 128 14.14 19.65 -0.63
C ARG A 128 14.36 21.12 -0.28
N GLN A 129 13.29 21.85 0.01
CA GLN A 129 13.36 23.26 0.40
C GLN A 129 14.21 23.49 1.65
N SER A 130 14.07 22.62 2.66
CA SER A 130 14.89 22.69 3.89
C SER A 130 16.39 22.51 3.61
N LYS A 131 16.77 21.58 2.73
CA LYS A 131 18.17 21.33 2.38
C LYS A 131 18.80 22.45 1.57
N GLU A 132 18.00 23.16 0.76
CA GLU A 132 18.45 24.34 0.02
C GLU A 132 18.65 25.56 0.94
N THR A 133 17.81 25.72 1.96
CA THR A 133 17.98 26.78 2.97
C THR A 133 19.19 26.53 3.86
N ASP A 134 19.43 25.30 4.31
CA ASP A 134 20.60 24.94 5.11
C ASP A 134 21.94 25.03 4.35
N ARG A 135 21.92 24.94 3.01
CA ARG A 135 23.12 25.12 2.17
C ARG A 135 23.42 26.58 1.83
N ALA A 136 22.44 27.46 1.98
CA ALA A 136 22.56 28.88 1.68
C ALA A 136 22.90 29.73 2.92
N ALA A 137 22.84 29.13 4.12
CA ALA A 137 23.26 29.70 5.39
C ALA A 137 24.70 29.30 5.74
#